data_AF-A0A815WY25-F1
#
_entry.id   AF-A0A815WY25-F1
#
_cell.length_a   1.000
_cell.length_b   1.000
_cell.length_c   1.000
_cell.angle_alpha   90.00
_cell.angle_beta   90.00
_cell.angle_gamma   90.00
#
_symmetry.space_group_name_H-M   'P 1'
#
loop_
_entity.id
_entity.type
_entity.pdbx_description
1 polymer ?
#
loop_
_entity_poly.entity_id
_entity_poly.type
_entity_poly.pdbx_seq_one_letter_code
_entity_poly.pdbx_strand_id
1 'polypeptide(L)'
;MGVSVADVAKGGPGLAFVVFPEGLSMMPFAPLWCFLFFLMMCTLGFGSEFSIMETVMASLIDEFKIYLNTPKKIILFRFCLSFIFFLIGLSMVTRGGLYVLNIVDQYLGGFPWLVIGVIELFCISWVYGMDNFCDDIALMLGEERRPNKFWQICWKYISPLILLVIIFSLYITIIHEIFCTHMSLLVYNCFLFVILPRSNIR
;
A
#
# COMPACT_ATOMS: atom_id res chain seq x y z
N MET A 1 32.52 -0.78 0.27
CA MET A 1 32.12 0.62 0.14
C MET A 1 32.28 1.32 1.50
N GLY A 2 33.16 2.33 1.59
CA GLY A 2 33.35 3.12 2.82
C GLY A 2 32.38 4.30 2.94
N VAL A 3 31.16 4.18 2.40
CA VAL A 3 30.12 5.22 2.47
C VAL A 3 29.31 5.10 3.75
N SER A 4 28.77 6.23 4.23
CA SER A 4 27.99 6.27 5.45
C SER A 4 26.70 5.46 5.28
N VAL A 5 26.26 4.77 6.33
CA VAL A 5 24.99 3.99 6.33
C VAL A 5 23.80 4.88 5.93
N ALA A 6 23.86 6.19 6.22
CA ALA A 6 22.81 7.16 5.87
C ALA A 6 22.65 7.37 4.36
N ASP A 7 23.73 7.24 3.57
CA ASP A 7 23.67 7.41 2.11
C ASP A 7 23.09 6.17 1.41
N VAL A 8 23.28 5.00 2.03
CA VAL A 8 22.82 3.70 1.51
C VAL A 8 21.44 3.30 2.03
N ALA A 9 20.97 3.88 3.14
CA ALA A 9 19.70 3.55 3.80
C ALA A 9 18.50 4.38 3.31
N LYS A 10 18.58 5.04 2.14
CA LYS A 10 17.40 5.63 1.52
C LYS A 10 16.47 4.48 1.09
N GLY A 11 15.36 4.32 1.80
CA GLY A 11 14.41 3.22 1.61
C GLY A 11 13.87 3.12 0.18
N GLY A 12 13.36 1.95 -0.17
CA GLY A 12 12.79 1.67 -1.49
C GLY A 12 13.39 0.43 -2.17
N PRO A 13 12.96 0.12 -3.40
CA PRO A 13 13.39 -1.08 -4.12
C PRO A 13 14.90 -1.10 -4.41
N GLY A 14 15.55 0.07 -4.54
CA GLY A 14 17.00 0.17 -4.74
C GLY A 14 17.82 -0.41 -3.59
N LEU A 15 17.32 -0.33 -2.35
CA LEU A 15 17.97 -0.93 -1.19
C LEU A 15 18.03 -2.47 -1.36
N ALA A 16 16.86 -3.08 -1.61
CA ALA A 16 16.69 -4.53 -1.78
C ALA A 16 17.45 -5.09 -3.00
N PHE A 17 17.49 -4.38 -4.13
CA PHE A 17 17.99 -4.93 -5.39
C PHE A 17 19.41 -4.47 -5.79
N VAL A 18 19.99 -3.48 -5.11
CA VAL A 18 21.36 -3.01 -5.38
C VAL A 18 22.25 -3.26 -4.18
N VAL A 19 21.87 -2.71 -3.02
CA VAL A 19 22.71 -2.69 -1.82
C VAL A 19 22.84 -4.08 -1.19
N PHE A 20 21.72 -4.81 -1.07
CA PHE A 20 21.73 -6.16 -0.49
C PHE A 20 22.55 -7.15 -1.33
N PRO A 21 22.33 -7.31 -2.66
CA PRO A 21 23.16 -8.18 -3.48
C PRO A 21 24.65 -7.82 -3.46
N GLU A 22 24.99 -6.52 -3.43
CA GLU A 22 26.37 -6.06 -3.30
C GLU A 22 27.00 -6.52 -1.98
N GLY A 23 26.27 -6.39 -0.86
CA GLY A 23 26.72 -6.89 0.44
C GLY A 23 26.85 -8.42 0.48
N LEU A 24 25.91 -9.16 -0.12
CA LEU A 24 25.93 -10.62 -0.19
C LEU A 24 27.13 -11.15 -1.01
N SER A 25 27.60 -10.38 -2.00
CA SER A 25 28.74 -10.74 -2.84
C SER A 25 30.07 -10.78 -2.08
N MET A 26 30.16 -10.11 -0.94
CA MET A 26 31.37 -10.05 -0.10
C MET A 26 31.48 -11.22 0.89
N MET A 27 30.44 -12.06 1.01
CA MET A 27 30.43 -13.20 1.93
C MET A 27 31.04 -14.46 1.30
N PRO A 28 31.66 -15.35 2.10
CA PRO A 28 32.05 -16.67 1.62
C PRO A 28 30.82 -17.45 1.15
N PHE A 29 30.93 -18.17 0.03
CA PHE A 29 29.80 -18.85 -0.63
C PHE A 29 28.70 -17.90 -1.15
N ALA A 30 29.06 -16.71 -1.64
CA ALA A 30 28.16 -15.71 -2.24
C ALA A 30 27.00 -16.25 -3.12
N PRO A 31 27.20 -17.18 -4.08
CA PRO A 31 26.09 -17.65 -4.93
C PRO A 31 24.95 -18.33 -4.16
N LEU A 32 25.25 -19.01 -3.06
CA LEU A 32 24.22 -19.65 -2.22
C LEU A 32 23.38 -18.60 -1.50
N TRP A 33 24.02 -17.58 -0.92
CA TRP A 33 23.33 -16.51 -0.19
C TRP A 33 22.45 -15.65 -1.10
N CYS A 34 22.93 -15.31 -2.30
CA CYS A 34 22.14 -14.58 -3.28
C CYS A 34 20.89 -15.38 -3.70
N PHE A 35 21.03 -16.68 -3.97
CA PHE A 35 19.89 -17.53 -4.32
C PHE A 35 18.82 -17.56 -3.22
N LEU A 36 19.22 -17.80 -1.97
CA LEU A 36 18.30 -17.82 -0.83
C LEU A 36 17.60 -16.48 -0.62
N PHE A 37 18.31 -15.37 -0.81
CA PHE A 37 17.75 -14.03 -0.70
C PHE A 37 16.68 -13.75 -1.75
N PHE A 38 16.96 -14.03 -3.03
CA PHE A 38 15.96 -13.87 -4.10
C PHE A 38 14.79 -14.84 -3.95
N LEU A 39 15.04 -16.08 -3.51
CA LEU A 39 13.98 -17.05 -3.22
C LEU A 39 13.03 -16.52 -2.14
N MET A 40 13.58 -15.98 -1.05
CA MET A 40 12.79 -15.36 0.02
C MET A 40 11.96 -14.18 -0.50
N MET A 41 12.54 -13.29 -1.31
CA MET A 41 11.78 -12.17 -1.89
C MET A 41 10.65 -12.65 -2.80
N CYS A 42 10.90 -13.69 -3.62
CA CYS A 42 9.86 -14.28 -4.47
C CYS A 42 8.73 -14.91 -3.66
N THR A 43 9.04 -15.65 -2.58
CA THR A 43 7.99 -16.27 -1.75
C THR A 43 7.18 -15.24 -0.97
N LEU A 44 7.80 -14.18 -0.47
CA LEU A 44 7.10 -13.05 0.17
C LEU A 44 6.17 -12.33 -0.82
N GLY A 45 6.66 -12.08 -2.05
CA GLY A 45 5.85 -11.47 -3.11
C GLY A 45 4.66 -12.35 -3.49
N PHE A 46 4.89 -13.61 -3.85
CA PHE A 46 3.81 -14.50 -4.28
C PHE A 46 2.79 -14.79 -3.16
N GLY A 47 3.23 -14.97 -1.92
CA GLY A 47 2.32 -15.25 -0.80
C GLY A 47 1.32 -14.13 -0.54
N SER A 48 1.77 -12.88 -0.60
CA SER A 48 0.91 -11.71 -0.40
C SER A 48 -0.01 -11.46 -1.60
N GLU A 49 0.52 -11.52 -2.82
CA GLU A 49 -0.24 -11.31 -4.06
C GLU A 49 -1.40 -12.32 -4.21
N PHE A 50 -1.16 -13.61 -3.94
CA PHE A 50 -2.22 -14.61 -4.03
C PHE A 50 -3.34 -14.38 -3.01
N SER A 51 -3.01 -13.91 -1.79
CA SER A 51 -4.02 -13.60 -0.77
C SER A 51 -4.89 -12.42 -1.17
N ILE A 52 -4.30 -11.35 -1.70
CA ILE A 52 -5.05 -10.16 -2.13
C ILE A 52 -5.93 -10.50 -3.33
N MET A 53 -5.37 -11.19 -4.32
CA MET A 53 -6.09 -11.61 -5.52
C MET A 53 -7.29 -12.51 -5.18
N GLU A 54 -7.11 -13.50 -4.29
CA GLU A 54 -8.21 -14.37 -3.86
C GLU A 54 -9.27 -13.59 -3.07
N THR A 55 -8.87 -12.63 -2.23
CA THR A 55 -9.82 -11.79 -1.45
C THR A 55 -10.70 -10.95 -2.38
N VAL A 56 -10.12 -10.33 -3.41
CA VAL A 56 -10.86 -9.55 -4.42
C VAL A 56 -11.74 -10.44 -5.26
N MET A 57 -11.26 -11.63 -5.65
CA MET A 57 -12.09 -12.58 -6.41
C MET A 57 -13.27 -13.09 -5.60
N ALA A 58 -13.04 -13.46 -4.34
CA ALA A 58 -14.09 -13.96 -3.45
C ALA A 58 -15.16 -12.90 -3.19
N SER A 59 -14.76 -11.65 -2.88
CA SER A 59 -15.71 -10.56 -2.63
C SER A 59 -16.59 -10.24 -3.86
N LEU A 60 -16.00 -10.21 -5.06
CA LEU A 60 -16.76 -10.00 -6.30
C LEU A 60 -17.69 -11.17 -6.63
N ILE A 61 -17.24 -12.41 -6.42
CA ILE A 61 -18.11 -13.58 -6.60
C ILE A 61 -19.26 -13.55 -5.61
N ASP A 62 -19.01 -13.08 -4.38
CA ASP A 62 -20.02 -13.01 -3.34
C ASP A 62 -21.12 -11.96 -3.64
N GLU A 63 -20.76 -10.86 -4.29
CA GLU A 63 -21.70 -9.82 -4.72
C GLU A 63 -22.52 -10.26 -5.95
N PHE A 64 -21.87 -10.89 -6.93
CA PHE A 64 -22.51 -11.29 -8.20
C PHE A 64 -23.05 -12.74 -8.20
N LYS A 65 -23.32 -13.33 -7.03
CA LYS A 65 -23.82 -14.72 -6.90
C LYS A 65 -24.96 -15.02 -7.88
N ILE A 66 -25.95 -14.13 -7.97
CA ILE A 66 -27.15 -14.27 -8.82
C ILE A 66 -26.78 -14.45 -10.32
N TYR A 67 -25.69 -13.83 -10.79
CA TYR A 67 -25.25 -13.93 -12.19
C TYR A 67 -24.24 -15.08 -12.39
N LEU A 68 -23.42 -15.36 -11.37
CA LEU A 68 -22.35 -16.35 -11.36
C LEU A 68 -22.77 -17.70 -10.76
N ASN A 69 -23.98 -18.18 -11.09
CA ASN A 69 -24.55 -19.42 -10.53
C ASN A 69 -23.94 -20.74 -11.03
N THR A 70 -22.95 -20.72 -11.93
CA THR A 70 -22.40 -21.94 -12.54
C THR A 70 -20.88 -21.95 -12.44
N PRO A 71 -20.24 -23.08 -12.10
CA PRO A 71 -18.78 -23.16 -11.96
C PRO A 71 -18.03 -22.70 -13.22
N LYS A 72 -18.58 -22.99 -14.41
CA LYS A 72 -18.02 -22.50 -15.69
C LYS A 72 -17.98 -20.98 -15.79
N LYS A 73 -19.03 -20.29 -15.32
CA LYS A 73 -19.11 -18.82 -15.33
C LYS A 73 -18.15 -18.22 -14.31
N ILE A 74 -18.01 -18.84 -13.14
CA ILE A 74 -17.07 -18.42 -12.10
C ILE A 74 -15.62 -18.51 -12.62
N ILE A 75 -15.24 -19.63 -13.24
CA ILE A 75 -13.91 -19.81 -13.80
C ILE A 75 -13.63 -18.78 -14.91
N LEU A 76 -14.60 -18.57 -15.81
CA LEU A 76 -14.48 -17.56 -16.86
C LEU A 76 -14.32 -16.14 -16.30
N PHE A 77 -15.10 -15.80 -15.26
CA PHE A 77 -15.01 -14.51 -14.58
C PHE A 77 -13.63 -14.32 -13.93
N ARG A 78 -13.14 -15.31 -13.18
CA ARG A 78 -11.79 -15.30 -12.58
C ARG A 78 -10.70 -15.11 -13.64
N PHE A 79 -10.79 -15.82 -14.76
CA PHE A 79 -9.84 -15.69 -15.86
C PHE A 79 -9.88 -14.30 -16.50
N CYS A 80 -11.08 -13.79 -16.79
CA CYS A 80 -11.27 -12.46 -17.36
C CYS A 80 -10.71 -11.37 -16.46
N LEU A 81 -11.04 -11.40 -15.16
CA LEU A 81 -10.55 -10.43 -14.18
C LEU A 81 -9.03 -10.48 -14.05
N SER A 82 -8.45 -11.68 -13.95
CA SER A 82 -6.99 -11.88 -13.91
C SER A 82 -6.31 -11.35 -15.17
N PHE A 83 -6.92 -11.57 -16.34
CA PHE A 83 -6.42 -11.05 -17.61
C PHE A 83 -6.43 -9.51 -17.66
N ILE A 84 -7.47 -8.86 -17.12
CA ILE A 84 -7.52 -7.40 -17.01
C ILE A 84 -6.41 -6.89 -16.09
N PHE A 85 -6.20 -7.51 -14.92
CA PHE A 85 -5.10 -7.14 -14.02
C PHE A 85 -3.73 -7.35 -14.65
N PHE A 86 -3.54 -8.41 -15.43
CA PHE A 86 -2.32 -8.65 -16.19
C PHE A 86 -2.03 -7.52 -17.20
N LEU A 87 -3.05 -7.03 -17.91
CA LEU A 87 -2.90 -5.90 -18.83
C LEU A 87 -2.49 -4.60 -18.12
N ILE A 88 -3.06 -4.33 -16.94
CA ILE A 88 -2.68 -3.18 -16.11
C ILE A 88 -1.23 -3.35 -15.62
N GLY A 89 -0.88 -4.54 -15.13
CA GLY A 89 0.48 -4.87 -14.67
C GLY A 89 1.54 -4.73 -15.77
N LEU A 90 1.18 -4.98 -17.04
CA LEU A 90 2.08 -4.81 -18.18
C LEU A 90 2.62 -3.37 -18.29
N SER A 91 1.83 -2.36 -17.89
CA SER A 91 2.27 -0.97 -17.84
C SER A 91 3.52 -0.79 -16.95
N MET A 92 3.58 -1.51 -15.83
CA MET A 92 4.66 -1.43 -14.85
C MET A 92 5.94 -2.18 -15.27
N VAL A 93 5.89 -3.00 -16.31
CA VAL A 93 7.07 -3.75 -16.84
C VAL A 93 7.78 -2.98 -17.96
N THR A 94 7.22 -1.85 -18.41
CA THR A 94 7.84 -1.02 -19.46
C THR A 94 9.12 -0.31 -18.98
N ARG A 95 9.88 0.30 -19.90
CA ARG A 95 11.14 1.01 -19.56
C ARG A 95 10.98 2.14 -18.54
N GLY A 96 9.76 2.71 -18.43
CA GLY A 96 9.39 3.72 -17.43
C GLY A 96 8.62 3.16 -16.23
N GLY A 97 8.55 1.83 -16.09
CA GLY A 97 7.68 1.16 -15.12
C GLY A 97 7.93 1.54 -13.66
N LEU A 98 9.20 1.82 -13.30
CA LEU A 98 9.55 2.28 -11.96
C LEU A 98 8.90 3.62 -11.60
N TYR A 99 8.69 4.51 -12.57
CA TYR A 99 7.95 5.77 -12.35
C TYR A 99 6.47 5.51 -12.11
N VAL A 100 5.86 4.62 -12.90
CA VAL A 100 4.46 4.23 -12.73
C VAL A 100 4.24 3.57 -11.37
N LEU A 101 5.15 2.67 -10.98
CA LEU A 101 5.14 2.02 -9.67
C LEU A 101 5.22 3.04 -8.54
N ASN A 102 6.13 4.02 -8.63
CA ASN A 102 6.27 5.05 -7.59
C ASN A 102 5.00 5.91 -7.44
N ILE A 103 4.36 6.29 -8.55
CA ILE A 103 3.09 7.01 -8.53
C ILE A 103 1.99 6.16 -7.87
N VAL A 104 1.88 4.88 -8.27
CA VAL A 104 0.91 3.95 -7.69
C VAL A 104 1.13 3.79 -6.19
N ASP A 105 2.37 3.56 -5.75
CA ASP A 105 2.71 3.37 -4.34
C ASP A 105 2.39 4.62 -3.51
N GLN A 106 2.80 5.80 -3.98
CA GLN A 106 2.62 7.05 -3.25
C GLN A 106 1.16 7.50 -3.17
N TYR A 107 0.38 7.32 -4.25
CA TYR A 107 -1.01 7.83 -4.31
C TYR A 107 -2.07 6.79 -3.95
N LEU A 108 -1.87 5.52 -4.29
CA LEU A 108 -2.83 4.45 -4.01
C LEU A 108 -2.54 3.76 -2.69
N GLY A 109 -1.27 3.53 -2.31
CA GLY A 109 -0.88 2.77 -1.13
C GLY A 109 -1.00 3.50 0.21
N GLY A 110 -1.03 4.83 0.20
CA GLY A 110 -1.03 5.65 1.43
C GLY A 110 -2.42 6.09 1.88
N PHE A 111 -2.81 7.30 1.48
CA PHE A 111 -3.97 8.01 2.03
C PHE A 111 -5.33 7.31 1.83
N PRO A 112 -5.68 6.78 0.63
CA PRO A 112 -7.00 6.19 0.42
C PRO A 112 -7.29 4.97 1.31
N TRP A 113 -6.32 4.07 1.51
CA TRP A 113 -6.47 2.90 2.37
C TRP A 113 -6.74 3.27 3.82
N LEU A 114 -6.07 4.31 4.33
CA LEU A 114 -6.28 4.80 5.69
C LEU A 114 -7.69 5.37 5.89
N VAL A 115 -8.20 6.11 4.90
CA VAL A 115 -9.57 6.64 4.93
C VAL A 115 -10.59 5.51 4.97
N ILE A 116 -10.41 4.47 4.13
CA ILE A 116 -11.28 3.28 4.14
C ILE A 116 -11.27 2.62 5.52
N GLY A 117 -10.09 2.44 6.12
CA GLY A 117 -9.96 1.84 7.46
C GLY A 117 -10.66 2.64 8.56
N VAL A 118 -10.63 3.97 8.52
CA VAL A 118 -11.37 4.81 9.50
C VAL A 118 -12.88 4.65 9.34
N ILE A 119 -13.37 4.66 8.10
CA ILE A 119 -14.80 4.48 7.82
C ILE A 119 -15.25 3.10 8.29
N GLU A 120 -14.48 2.05 7.99
CA GLU A 120 -14.79 0.68 8.41
C GLU A 120 -14.86 0.54 9.94
N LEU A 121 -13.86 1.06 10.66
CA LEU A 121 -13.87 1.04 12.13
C LEU A 121 -15.03 1.83 12.73
N PHE A 122 -15.37 2.98 12.13
CA PHE A 122 -16.50 3.80 12.57
C PHE A 122 -17.84 3.06 12.37
N CYS A 123 -18.01 2.45 11.20
CA CYS A 123 -19.18 1.63 10.87
C CYS A 123 -19.34 0.47 11.86
N ILE A 124 -18.29 -0.28 12.15
CA ILE A 124 -18.37 -1.43 13.08
C ILE A 124 -18.61 -0.96 14.53
N SER A 125 -17.87 0.05 15.00
CA SER A 125 -17.86 0.40 16.42
C SER A 125 -19.07 1.22 16.86
N TRP A 126 -19.55 2.16 16.03
CA TRP A 126 -20.64 3.09 16.37
C TRP A 126 -21.95 2.82 15.63
N VAL A 127 -21.91 2.49 14.33
CA VAL A 127 -23.16 2.28 13.55
C VAL A 127 -23.74 0.90 13.85
N TYR A 128 -22.94 -0.15 13.77
CA TYR A 128 -23.36 -1.52 14.12
C TYR A 128 -23.46 -1.72 15.64
N GLY A 129 -22.56 -1.06 16.38
CA GLY A 129 -22.51 -1.11 17.84
C GLY A 129 -21.56 -2.19 18.35
N MET A 130 -20.63 -1.77 19.19
CA MET A 130 -19.59 -2.64 19.76
C MET A 130 -20.15 -3.83 20.56
N ASP A 131 -21.28 -3.66 21.23
CA ASP A 131 -21.91 -4.73 22.02
C ASP A 131 -22.49 -5.84 21.14
N ASN A 132 -23.18 -5.46 20.05
CA ASN A 132 -23.68 -6.40 19.03
C ASN A 132 -22.53 -7.18 18.39
N PHE A 133 -21.42 -6.49 18.07
CA PHE A 133 -20.23 -7.14 17.54
C PHE A 133 -19.61 -8.14 18.52
N CYS A 134 -19.62 -7.84 19.82
CA CYS A 134 -19.16 -8.80 20.84
C CYS A 134 -20.09 -10.01 20.98
N ASP A 135 -21.39 -9.81 20.81
CA ASP A 135 -22.39 -10.89 20.84
C ASP A 135 -22.21 -11.83 19.65
N ASP A 136 -21.94 -11.28 18.45
CA ASP A 136 -21.65 -12.09 17.26
C ASP A 136 -20.37 -12.92 17.42
N ILE A 137 -19.32 -12.33 18.00
CA ILE A 137 -18.07 -13.07 18.29
C ILE A 137 -18.33 -14.18 19.31
N ALA A 138 -19.12 -13.90 20.34
CA ALA A 138 -19.50 -14.90 21.33
C ALA A 138 -20.34 -16.03 20.69
N LEU A 139 -21.21 -15.72 19.74
CA LEU A 139 -21.98 -16.71 18.98
C LEU A 139 -21.09 -17.58 18.08
N MET A 140 -20.04 -17.02 17.47
CA MET A 140 -19.12 -17.77 16.60
C MET A 140 -18.09 -18.62 17.37
N LEU A 141 -17.56 -18.12 18.49
CA LEU A 141 -16.49 -18.77 19.25
C LEU A 141 -16.99 -19.56 20.47
N GLY A 142 -18.28 -19.45 20.79
CA GLY A 142 -18.91 -19.95 22.01
C GLY A 142 -19.00 -18.86 23.10
N GLU A 143 -20.11 -18.85 23.85
CA GLU A 143 -20.45 -17.78 24.81
C GLU A 143 -19.37 -17.53 25.88
N GLU A 144 -18.60 -18.56 26.23
CA GLU A 144 -17.52 -18.45 27.21
C GLU A 144 -16.33 -17.59 26.73
N ARG A 145 -16.26 -17.26 25.44
CA ARG A 145 -15.16 -16.51 24.83
C ARG A 145 -15.54 -15.09 24.43
N ARG A 146 -16.51 -14.49 25.13
CA ARG A 146 -16.86 -13.08 24.91
C ARG A 146 -15.62 -12.17 25.05
N PRO A 147 -15.34 -11.27 24.09
CA PRO A 147 -14.18 -10.39 24.15
C PRO A 147 -14.15 -9.56 25.44
N ASN A 148 -13.01 -9.59 26.14
CA ASN A 148 -12.82 -8.82 27.37
C ASN A 148 -12.92 -7.31 27.09
N LYS A 149 -13.31 -6.51 28.08
CA LYS A 149 -13.50 -5.04 27.97
C LYS A 149 -12.27 -4.31 27.43
N PHE A 150 -11.06 -4.83 27.66
CA PHE A 150 -9.82 -4.31 27.07
C PHE A 150 -9.88 -4.26 25.54
N TRP A 151 -10.32 -5.35 24.89
CA TRP A 151 -10.46 -5.43 23.44
C TRP A 151 -11.54 -4.49 22.92
N GLN A 152 -12.63 -4.36 23.67
CA GLN A 152 -13.73 -3.46 23.33
C GLN A 152 -13.29 -1.99 23.33
N ILE A 153 -12.54 -1.57 24.36
CA ILE A 153 -11.98 -0.22 24.43
C ILE A 153 -10.95 0.00 23.31
N CYS A 154 -10.15 -1.01 23.01
CA CYS A 154 -9.16 -0.95 21.93
C CYS A 154 -9.82 -0.69 20.58
N TRP A 155 -10.80 -1.49 20.19
CA TRP A 155 -11.47 -1.34 18.89
C TRP A 155 -12.35 -0.09 18.81
N LYS A 156 -13.05 0.25 19.91
CA LYS A 156 -13.95 1.40 19.93
C LYS A 156 -13.23 2.75 19.97
N TYR A 157 -12.12 2.86 20.70
CA TYR A 157 -11.48 4.17 20.94
C TYR A 157 -10.03 4.24 20.50
N ILE A 158 -9.22 3.21 20.78
CA ILE A 158 -7.77 3.27 20.55
C ILE A 158 -7.46 3.19 19.05
N SER A 159 -7.97 2.18 18.35
CA SER A 159 -7.76 1.99 16.91
C SER A 159 -8.18 3.21 16.06
N PRO A 160 -9.41 3.76 16.19
CA PRO A 160 -9.79 4.93 15.41
C PRO A 160 -8.95 6.16 15.76
N LEU A 161 -8.56 6.33 17.03
CA LEU A 161 -7.70 7.45 17.44
C LEU A 161 -6.30 7.35 16.80
N ILE A 162 -5.69 6.17 16.82
CA ILE A 162 -4.38 5.95 16.18
C ILE A 162 -4.46 6.24 14.67
N LEU A 163 -5.49 5.74 13.98
CA LEU A 163 -5.66 6.02 12.55
C LEU A 163 -5.88 7.51 12.27
N LEU A 164 -6.66 8.22 13.09
CA LEU A 164 -6.84 9.66 12.95
C LEU A 164 -5.53 10.43 13.14
N VAL A 165 -4.69 10.03 14.11
CA VAL A 165 -3.37 10.65 14.31
C VAL A 165 -2.47 10.41 13.10
N ILE A 166 -2.47 9.20 12.54
CA ILE A 166 -1.67 8.88 11.34
C ILE A 166 -2.15 9.69 10.14
N ILE A 167 -3.47 9.78 9.90
CA ILE A 167 -4.04 10.59 8.82
C ILE A 167 -3.67 12.06 8.99
N PHE A 168 -3.76 12.59 10.22
CA PHE A 168 -3.41 13.98 10.50
C PHE A 168 -1.91 14.25 10.27
N SER A 169 -1.04 13.33 10.70
CA SER A 169 0.40 13.42 10.42
C SER A 169 0.70 13.41 8.93
N LEU A 170 0.04 12.54 8.16
CA LEU A 170 0.22 12.47 6.71
C LEU A 170 -0.31 13.71 6.01
N TYR A 171 -1.45 14.24 6.46
CA TYR A 171 -2.00 15.49 5.95
C TYR A 171 -1.05 16.68 6.16
N ILE A 172 -0.41 16.78 7.33
CA ILE A 172 0.62 17.78 7.59
C ILE A 172 1.83 17.60 6.68
N THR A 173 2.32 16.36 6.52
CA THR A 173 3.45 16.07 5.63
C THR A 173 3.14 16.46 4.19
N ILE A 174 1.94 16.12 3.68
CA ILE A 174 1.48 16.49 2.35
C ILE A 174 1.39 18.01 2.19
N ILE A 175 0.83 18.74 3.18
CA ILE A 175 0.80 20.21 3.15
C ILE A 175 2.22 20.79 3.12
N HIS A 176 3.13 20.24 3.92
CA HIS A 176 4.51 20.70 3.97
C HIS A 176 5.21 20.45 2.63
N GLU A 177 4.98 19.30 1.99
CA GLU A 177 5.53 18.97 0.68
C GLU A 177 4.93 19.83 -0.43
N ILE A 178 3.62 20.11 -0.39
CA ILE A 178 2.95 21.07 -1.28
C ILE A 178 3.53 22.47 -1.09
N PHE A 179 3.70 22.94 0.14
CA PHE A 179 4.28 24.25 0.45
C PHE A 179 5.74 24.36 -0.03
N CYS A 180 6.53 23.32 0.19
CA CYS A 180 7.92 23.25 -0.26
C CYS A 180 8.02 23.17 -1.79
N THR A 181 7.11 22.45 -2.45
CA THR A 181 6.99 22.41 -3.91
C THR A 181 6.55 23.77 -4.45
N HIS A 182 5.57 24.43 -3.84
CA HIS A 182 5.14 25.77 -4.24
C HIS A 182 6.26 26.81 -4.05
N MET A 183 7.06 26.69 -2.99
CA MET A 183 8.20 27.57 -2.73
C MET A 183 9.35 27.32 -3.72
N SER A 184 9.66 26.08 -4.05
CA SER A 184 10.66 25.75 -5.08
C SER A 184 10.19 26.15 -6.48
N LEU A 185 8.91 25.96 -6.84
CA LEU A 185 8.33 26.41 -8.11
C LEU A 185 8.25 27.95 -8.19
N LEU A 186 8.04 28.66 -7.08
CA LEU A 186 8.19 30.11 -6.99
C LEU A 186 9.64 30.55 -7.15
N VAL A 187 10.61 29.86 -6.53
CA VAL A 187 12.04 30.13 -6.72
C VAL A 187 12.45 29.87 -8.18
N TYR A 188 12.01 28.75 -8.78
CA TYR A 188 12.26 28.44 -10.19
C TYR A 188 11.59 29.44 -11.12
N ASN A 189 10.34 29.84 -10.90
CA ASN A 189 9.67 30.88 -11.70
C ASN A 189 10.29 32.26 -11.49
N CYS A 190 10.73 32.63 -10.28
CA CYS A 190 11.46 33.87 -10.03
C CYS A 190 12.84 33.84 -10.70
N PHE A 191 13.57 32.72 -10.65
CA PHE A 191 14.83 32.56 -11.38
C PHE A 191 14.59 32.60 -12.89
N LEU A 192 13.52 32.01 -13.41
CA LEU A 192 13.15 32.09 -14.82
C LEU A 192 12.76 33.52 -15.23
N PHE A 193 12.10 34.29 -14.35
CA PHE A 193 11.74 35.70 -14.58
C PHE A 193 12.96 36.63 -14.52
N VAL A 194 13.99 36.28 -13.75
CA VAL A 194 15.27 37.01 -13.68
C VAL A 194 16.21 36.64 -14.83
N ILE A 195 16.14 35.40 -15.35
CA ILE A 195 17.00 34.90 -16.44
C ILE A 195 16.38 35.10 -17.82
N LEU A 196 15.04 35.17 -17.96
CA LEU A 196 14.41 35.53 -19.24
C LEU A 196 14.59 37.03 -19.47
N PRO A 197 15.38 37.44 -20.48
CA PRO A 197 15.44 38.85 -20.86
C PRO A 197 14.03 39.28 -21.25
N ARG A 198 13.59 40.40 -20.71
CA ARG A 198 12.40 41.13 -21.12
C ARG A 198 12.61 41.67 -22.54
N SER A 199 12.72 40.81 -23.55
CA SER A 199 12.71 41.18 -24.96
C SER A 199 11.29 41.04 -25.49
N ASN A 200 10.48 42.05 -25.20
CA ASN A 200 9.38 42.39 -26.09
C ASN A 200 9.32 43.92 -26.18
N ILE A 201 8.94 44.41 -27.36
CA ILE A 201 8.47 45.77 -27.63
C ILE A 201 9.59 46.79 -27.96
N ARG A 202 10.28 46.58 -29.09
CA ARG A 202 10.04 47.38 -30.30
C ARG A 202 10.46 46.59 -31.54
#